data_AF-A0A7V6WZL8-F1
#
_entry.id   AF-A0A7V6WZL8-F1
#
_cell.length_a   1.000
_cell.length_b   1.000
_cell.length_c   1.000
_cell.angle_alpha   90.00
_cell.angle_beta   90.00
_cell.angle_gamma   90.00
#
_symmetry.space_group_name_H-M   'P 1'
#
loop_
_entity.id
_entity.type
_entity.pdbx_description
1 polymer ?
#
loop_
_entity_poly.entity_id
_entity_poly.type
_entity_poly.pdbx_seq_one_letter_code
_entity_poly.pdbx_strand_id
1 'polypeptide(L)'
;ARIIDSPRERLIAIITNNFVPCNGRFPTLIILASLFLGTGTLGQFAASAAVVGLVLFGIAVTLLVSYILSKTVLKGVPSSFTLELPPYRKPQLKSILVRSFLDRTFFVLKRAILVAVPAGAVIWILANTFYGGQNLIAILSGYIDPAAGLMGMDGVILMAFILGLPANEIVVPIIIMSYISSGAMLEFNSAQSLGQLLLDNGWTWATALCVMLFSLLHFPCGTTLWTIKAETKSLIWTVFTALLTTGVACLVCLTVYQLISLGNFI
;
A
#
# COMPACT_ATOMS: atom_id res chain seq x y z
N ALA A 1 19.27 0.32 -4.23
CA ALA A 1 19.38 1.65 -4.87
C ALA A 1 20.73 2.34 -4.63
N ARG A 2 21.22 2.49 -3.39
CA ARG A 2 22.44 3.29 -3.11
C ARG A 2 23.76 2.72 -3.68
N ILE A 3 23.78 1.44 -4.05
CA ILE A 3 24.94 0.75 -4.65
C ILE A 3 24.91 0.85 -6.20
N ILE A 4 23.83 1.37 -6.78
CA ILE A 4 23.68 1.49 -8.23
C ILE A 4 24.33 2.80 -8.67
N ASP A 5 25.40 2.70 -9.46
CA ASP A 5 26.19 3.86 -9.89
C ASP A 5 25.45 4.73 -10.90
N SER A 6 24.69 4.11 -11.81
CA SER A 6 23.94 4.89 -12.80
C SER A 6 22.71 5.55 -12.16
N PRO A 7 22.54 6.89 -12.29
CA PRO A 7 21.41 7.60 -11.72
C PRO A 7 20.08 7.13 -12.31
N ARG A 8 20.10 6.66 -13.56
CA ARG A 8 18.96 6.08 -14.27
C ARG A 8 18.47 4.79 -13.62
N GLU A 9 19.32 3.78 -13.54
CA GLU A 9 18.91 2.47 -13.02
C GLU A 9 18.60 2.57 -11.53
N ARG A 10 19.30 3.46 -10.81
CA ARG A 10 18.96 3.82 -9.44
C ARG A 10 17.53 4.36 -9.33
N LEU A 11 17.13 5.27 -10.22
CA LEU A 11 15.78 5.84 -10.20
C LEU A 11 14.71 4.80 -10.58
N ILE A 12 14.96 3.98 -11.61
CA ILE A 12 14.06 2.86 -11.96
C ILE A 12 13.87 1.95 -10.75
N ALA A 13 14.95 1.52 -10.10
CA ALA A 13 14.88 0.66 -8.92
C ALA A 13 14.15 1.32 -7.73
N ILE A 14 14.32 2.63 -7.52
CA ILE A 14 13.59 3.36 -6.46
C ILE A 14 12.08 3.36 -6.74
N ILE A 15 11.67 3.57 -7.99
CA ILE A 15 10.26 3.64 -8.38
C ILE A 15 9.61 2.26 -8.37
N THR A 16 10.26 1.26 -8.95
CA THR A 16 9.66 -0.08 -9.14
C THR A 16 9.60 -0.90 -7.86
N ASN A 17 10.49 -0.64 -6.89
CA ASN A 17 10.45 -1.32 -5.58
C ASN A 17 9.14 -1.11 -4.80
N ASN A 18 8.32 -0.11 -5.17
CA ASN A 18 7.03 0.16 -4.51
C ASN A 18 5.92 -0.84 -4.86
N PHE A 19 6.09 -1.63 -5.93
CA PHE A 19 5.12 -2.66 -6.33
C PHE A 19 5.32 -3.99 -5.60
N VAL A 20 6.39 -4.12 -4.82
CA VAL A 20 6.65 -5.29 -3.97
C VAL A 20 6.01 -5.05 -2.60
N PRO A 21 5.25 -6.01 -2.05
CA PRO A 21 4.58 -5.83 -0.77
C PRO A 21 5.60 -5.68 0.37
N CYS A 22 5.40 -4.65 1.19
CA CYS A 22 6.13 -4.48 2.44
C CYS A 22 5.42 -5.23 3.58
N ASN A 23 6.10 -5.40 4.72
CA ASN A 23 5.55 -6.05 5.92
C ASN A 23 4.19 -5.48 6.34
N GLY A 24 3.95 -4.18 6.15
CA GLY A 24 2.67 -3.54 6.49
C GLY A 24 1.51 -3.89 5.57
N ARG A 25 1.75 -4.46 4.37
CA ARG A 25 0.69 -4.86 3.43
C ARG A 25 0.24 -6.30 3.61
N PHE A 26 1.10 -7.19 4.13
CA PHE A 26 0.78 -8.61 4.33
C PHE A 26 -0.44 -8.86 5.24
N PRO A 27 -0.62 -8.17 6.38
CA PRO A 27 -1.78 -8.39 7.24
C PRO A 27 -3.10 -8.21 6.50
N THR A 28 -3.25 -7.12 5.73
CA THR A 28 -4.45 -6.86 4.93
C THR A 28 -4.69 -7.94 3.89
N LEU A 29 -3.65 -8.38 3.17
CA LEU A 29 -3.76 -9.44 2.17
C LEU A 29 -4.19 -10.77 2.78
N ILE A 30 -3.59 -11.15 3.91
CA ILE A 30 -3.88 -12.42 4.60
C ILE A 30 -5.29 -12.39 5.19
N ILE A 31 -5.69 -11.30 5.84
CA ILE A 31 -7.02 -11.15 6.44
C ILE A 31 -8.09 -11.26 5.35
N LEU A 32 -8.01 -10.44 4.29
CA LEU A 32 -9.01 -10.46 3.22
C LEU A 32 -9.05 -11.78 2.45
N ALA A 33 -7.89 -12.39 2.16
CA ALA A 33 -7.85 -13.70 1.53
C ALA A 33 -8.49 -14.78 2.42
N SER A 34 -8.20 -14.78 3.73
CA SER A 34 -8.79 -15.76 4.65
C SER A 34 -10.30 -15.60 4.85
N LEU A 35 -10.81 -14.36 4.85
CA LEU A 35 -12.24 -14.08 5.04
C LEU A 35 -13.06 -14.43 3.80
N PHE A 36 -12.61 -14.06 2.60
CA PHE A 36 -13.41 -14.19 1.38
C PHE A 36 -13.09 -15.43 0.54
N LEU A 37 -11.88 -15.98 0.66
CA LEU A 37 -11.45 -17.17 -0.11
C LEU A 37 -11.19 -18.39 0.79
N GLY A 38 -11.12 -18.20 2.11
CA GLY A 38 -10.71 -19.21 3.09
C GLY A 38 -11.82 -20.14 3.60
N THR A 39 -13.03 -20.10 3.03
CA THR A 39 -14.15 -20.92 3.52
C THR A 39 -13.95 -22.40 3.16
N GLY A 40 -13.76 -23.26 4.17
CA GLY A 40 -13.56 -24.71 4.00
C GLY A 40 -12.09 -25.14 3.91
N THR A 41 -11.83 -26.46 3.92
CA THR A 41 -10.46 -27.02 3.89
C THR A 41 -9.74 -26.72 2.57
N LEU A 42 -10.45 -26.78 1.44
CA LEU A 42 -9.94 -26.34 0.14
C LEU A 42 -9.79 -24.81 0.06
N GLY A 43 -10.59 -24.06 0.82
CA GLY A 43 -10.53 -22.61 0.90
C GLY A 43 -9.23 -22.09 1.51
N GLN A 44 -8.67 -22.77 2.52
CA GLN A 44 -7.38 -22.36 3.11
C GLN A 44 -6.22 -22.43 2.12
N PHE A 45 -6.21 -23.45 1.25
CA PHE A 45 -5.25 -23.53 0.15
C PHE A 45 -5.49 -22.44 -0.90
N ALA A 46 -6.75 -22.14 -1.22
CA ALA A 46 -7.10 -21.06 -2.13
C ALA A 46 -6.67 -19.67 -1.61
N ALA A 47 -6.87 -19.38 -0.32
CA ALA A 47 -6.43 -18.14 0.30
C ALA A 47 -4.90 -17.98 0.25
N SER A 48 -4.16 -19.04 0.56
CA SER A 48 -2.69 -19.04 0.48
C SER A 48 -2.20 -18.87 -0.96
N ALA A 49 -2.82 -19.57 -1.91
CA ALA A 49 -2.52 -19.46 -3.33
C ALA A 49 -2.83 -18.06 -3.87
N ALA A 50 -3.90 -17.42 -3.40
CA ALA A 50 -4.26 -16.05 -3.79
C ALA A 50 -3.20 -15.04 -3.34
N VAL A 51 -2.69 -15.14 -2.10
CA VAL A 51 -1.62 -14.26 -1.61
C VAL A 51 -0.34 -14.47 -2.42
N VAL A 52 0.06 -15.71 -2.69
CA VAL A 52 1.23 -16.01 -3.54
C VAL A 52 1.02 -15.47 -4.96
N GLY A 53 -0.16 -15.67 -5.55
CA GLY A 53 -0.53 -15.16 -6.86
C GLY A 53 -0.44 -13.63 -6.94
N LEU A 54 -0.92 -12.92 -5.90
CA LEU A 54 -0.80 -11.47 -5.79
C LEU A 54 0.65 -11.02 -5.72
N VAL A 55 1.51 -11.70 -4.95
CA VAL A 55 2.94 -11.37 -4.88
C VAL A 55 3.61 -11.56 -6.25
N LEU A 56 3.35 -12.69 -6.93
CA LEU A 56 3.86 -12.94 -8.28
C LEU A 56 3.35 -11.91 -9.28
N PHE A 57 2.09 -11.51 -9.17
CA PHE A 57 1.52 -10.44 -9.98
C PHE A 57 2.22 -9.10 -9.74
N GLY A 58 2.48 -8.73 -8.48
CA GLY A 58 3.27 -7.55 -8.14
C GLY A 58 4.67 -7.57 -8.75
N ILE A 59 5.34 -8.72 -8.76
CA ILE A 59 6.64 -8.91 -9.43
C ILE A 59 6.50 -8.72 -10.94
N ALA A 60 5.47 -9.30 -11.57
CA ALA A 60 5.21 -9.13 -13.00
C ALA A 60 4.97 -7.65 -13.36
N VAL A 61 4.17 -6.93 -12.58
CA VAL A 61 3.94 -5.48 -12.74
C VAL A 61 5.24 -4.70 -12.55
N THR A 62 6.07 -5.06 -11.57
CA THR A 62 7.38 -4.44 -11.34
C THR A 62 8.27 -4.53 -12.59
N LEU A 63 8.34 -5.71 -13.21
CA LEU A 63 9.13 -5.95 -14.42
C LEU A 63 8.55 -5.19 -15.63
N LEU A 64 7.23 -5.19 -15.79
CA LEU A 64 6.53 -4.47 -16.85
C LEU A 64 6.77 -2.97 -16.74
N VAL A 65 6.58 -2.38 -15.56
CA VAL A 65 6.80 -0.94 -15.33
C VAL A 65 8.28 -0.59 -15.51
N SER A 66 9.20 -1.42 -15.02
CA SER A 66 10.65 -1.25 -15.26
C SER A 66 10.98 -1.20 -16.76
N TYR A 67 10.43 -2.12 -17.54
CA TYR A 67 10.59 -2.15 -19.00
C TYR A 67 10.02 -0.89 -19.66
N ILE A 68 8.79 -0.48 -19.31
CA ILE A 68 8.16 0.73 -19.86
C ILE A 68 8.99 1.98 -19.53
N LEU A 69 9.39 2.16 -18.27
CA LEU A 69 10.21 3.31 -17.85
C LEU A 69 11.55 3.35 -18.57
N SER A 70 12.19 2.19 -18.76
CA SER A 70 13.48 2.10 -19.45
C SER A 70 13.40 2.50 -20.92
N LYS A 71 12.25 2.31 -21.59
CA LYS A 71 12.04 2.69 -22.99
C LYS A 71 11.49 4.10 -23.17
N THR A 72 10.74 4.63 -22.21
CA THR A 72 10.01 5.90 -22.37
C THR A 72 10.76 7.08 -21.72
N VAL A 73 10.65 7.22 -20.40
CA VAL A 73 11.08 8.39 -19.62
C VAL A 73 12.57 8.38 -19.33
N LEU A 74 13.16 7.19 -19.18
CA LEU A 74 14.53 7.00 -18.75
C LEU A 74 15.29 6.26 -19.84
N LYS A 75 15.67 6.94 -20.93
CA LYS A 75 16.54 6.39 -21.99
C LYS A 75 18.01 6.61 -21.64
N GLY A 76 18.88 5.63 -21.93
CA GLY A 76 20.32 5.76 -21.66
C GLY A 76 21.12 4.47 -21.90
N VAL A 77 22.44 4.57 -21.83
CA VAL A 77 23.37 3.43 -21.89
C VAL A 77 23.35 2.65 -20.56
N PRO A 78 23.32 1.30 -20.59
CA PRO A 78 23.41 0.49 -19.38
C PRO A 78 24.79 0.65 -18.73
N SER A 79 24.84 0.73 -17.39
CA SER A 79 26.12 0.72 -16.67
C SER A 79 26.63 -0.69 -16.49
N SER A 80 27.94 -0.88 -16.71
CA SER A 80 28.66 -2.10 -16.33
C SER A 80 28.61 -2.28 -14.81
N PHE A 81 27.79 -3.21 -14.32
CA PHE A 81 27.85 -3.68 -12.94
C PHE A 81 29.06 -4.61 -12.77
N THR A 82 30.19 -4.07 -12.36
CA THR A 82 31.30 -4.86 -11.83
C THR A 82 31.03 -5.13 -10.35
N LEU A 83 30.56 -6.34 -10.06
CA LEU A 83 30.26 -6.77 -8.69
C LEU A 83 31.57 -7.13 -7.98
N GLU A 84 32.35 -6.12 -7.59
CA GLU A 84 33.55 -6.31 -6.78
C GLU A 84 33.15 -6.72 -5.37
N LEU A 85 33.60 -7.90 -4.92
CA LEU A 85 33.35 -8.36 -3.56
C LEU A 85 34.18 -7.49 -2.60
N PRO A 86 33.56 -6.76 -1.65
CA PRO A 86 34.30 -5.95 -0.72
C PRO A 86 35.11 -6.83 0.26
N PRO A 87 36.30 -6.38 0.70
CA PRO A 87 37.10 -7.12 1.67
C PRO A 87 36.35 -7.22 3.01
N TYR A 88 36.16 -8.44 3.50
CA TYR A 88 35.45 -8.74 4.75
C TYR A 88 36.22 -8.17 5.96
N ARG A 89 35.56 -7.35 6.78
CA ARG A 89 36.11 -6.78 8.03
C ARG A 89 35.36 -7.35 9.23
N LYS A 90 36.09 -7.71 10.29
CA LYS A 90 35.48 -8.26 11.53
C LYS A 90 34.56 -7.20 12.18
N PRO A 91 33.31 -7.54 12.53
CA PRO A 91 32.37 -6.59 13.10
C PRO A 91 32.76 -6.23 14.55
N GLN A 92 32.83 -4.93 14.84
CA GLN A 92 32.95 -4.43 16.21
C GLN A 92 31.55 -4.31 16.83
N LEU A 93 31.14 -5.31 17.61
CA LEU A 93 29.78 -5.41 18.16
C LEU A 93 29.30 -4.14 18.87
N LYS A 94 30.11 -3.56 19.78
CA LYS A 94 29.72 -2.40 20.58
C LYS A 94 29.46 -1.15 19.71
N SER A 95 30.36 -0.84 18.79
CA SER A 95 30.23 0.34 17.93
C SER A 95 29.09 0.17 16.93
N ILE A 96 28.87 -1.04 16.40
CA ILE A 96 27.73 -1.33 15.52
C ILE A 96 26.40 -1.15 16.27
N LEU A 97 26.30 -1.61 17.52
CA LEU A 97 25.06 -1.53 18.28
C LEU A 97 24.70 -0.08 18.61
N VAL A 98 25.64 0.66 19.21
CA VAL A 98 25.44 2.07 19.59
C VAL A 98 25.13 2.91 18.36
N ARG A 99 25.88 2.70 17.28
CA ARG A 99 25.76 3.51 16.06
C ARG A 99 24.53 3.13 15.24
N SER A 100 24.12 1.87 15.20
CA SER A 100 22.82 1.49 14.59
C SER A 100 21.66 2.10 15.34
N PHE A 101 21.65 2.07 16.67
CA PHE A 101 20.55 2.65 17.45
C PHE A 101 20.46 4.17 17.28
N LEU A 102 21.58 4.88 17.42
CA LEU A 102 21.60 6.34 17.33
C LEU A 102 21.45 6.84 15.89
N ASP A 103 22.23 6.31 14.94
CA ASP A 103 22.29 6.86 13.58
C ASP A 103 21.19 6.30 12.67
N ARG A 104 20.68 5.08 12.90
CA ARG A 104 19.63 4.48 12.07
C ARG A 104 18.27 4.47 12.76
N THR A 105 18.15 3.88 13.95
CA THR A 105 16.84 3.65 14.59
C THR A 105 16.17 4.97 14.94
N PHE A 106 16.86 5.86 15.66
CA PHE A 106 16.29 7.15 16.06
C PHE A 106 15.92 8.04 14.86
N PHE A 107 16.74 8.00 13.81
CA PHE A 107 16.50 8.76 12.59
C PHE A 107 15.25 8.29 11.83
N VAL A 108 15.07 6.98 11.67
CA VAL A 108 13.88 6.40 11.03
C VAL A 108 12.65 6.65 11.88
N LEU A 109 12.76 6.47 13.20
CA LEU A 109 11.66 6.70 14.14
C LEU A 109 11.18 8.15 14.10
N LYS A 110 12.10 9.13 14.10
CA LYS A 110 11.75 10.55 14.00
C LYS A 110 10.96 10.87 12.72
N ARG A 111 11.34 10.27 11.58
CA ARG A 111 10.61 10.42 10.32
C ARG A 111 9.22 9.80 10.39
N ALA A 112 9.09 8.61 10.97
CA ALA A 112 7.81 7.95 11.15
C ALA A 112 6.86 8.79 12.03
N ILE A 113 7.34 9.28 13.18
CA ILE A 113 6.56 10.12 14.09
C ILE A 113 6.10 11.41 13.38
N LEU A 114 6.99 12.07 12.63
CA LEU A 114 6.65 13.33 11.96
C LEU A 114 5.60 13.16 10.86
N VAL A 115 5.48 11.97 10.28
CA VAL A 115 4.44 11.67 9.28
C VAL A 115 3.17 11.17 9.96
N ALA A 116 3.28 10.31 10.98
CA ALA A 116 2.14 9.65 11.62
C ALA A 116 1.33 10.57 12.54
N VAL A 117 1.98 11.38 13.39
CA VAL A 117 1.29 12.28 14.35
C VAL A 117 0.34 13.28 13.67
N PRO A 118 0.77 14.08 12.67
CA PRO A 118 -0.13 15.05 12.06
C PRO A 118 -1.29 14.37 11.33
N ALA A 119 -1.04 13.21 10.70
CA ALA A 119 -2.09 12.49 10.02
C ALA A 119 -3.08 11.82 10.98
N GLY A 120 -2.61 11.28 12.10
CA GLY A 120 -3.48 10.78 13.17
C GLY A 120 -4.36 11.89 13.75
N ALA A 121 -3.82 13.10 13.94
CA ALA A 121 -4.61 14.25 14.35
C ALA A 121 -5.68 14.62 13.31
N VAL A 122 -5.35 14.62 12.01
CA VAL A 122 -6.32 14.84 10.94
C VAL A 122 -7.41 13.76 10.93
N ILE A 123 -7.04 12.48 11.00
CA ILE A 123 -8.01 11.37 11.05
C ILE A 123 -8.94 11.52 12.25
N TRP A 124 -8.40 11.83 13.44
CA TRP A 124 -9.20 12.00 14.65
C TRP A 124 -10.19 13.17 14.52
N ILE A 125 -9.76 14.31 13.97
CA ILE A 125 -10.63 15.46 13.72
C ILE A 125 -11.74 15.05 12.74
N LEU A 126 -11.41 14.41 11.62
CA LEU A 126 -12.40 13.99 10.62
C LEU A 126 -13.38 12.95 11.17
N ALA A 127 -12.91 12.03 12.03
CA ALA A 127 -13.75 10.98 12.62
C ALA A 127 -14.68 11.51 13.72
N ASN A 128 -14.25 12.49 14.52
CA ASN A 128 -15.01 13.01 15.66
C ASN A 128 -15.81 14.28 15.34
N THR A 129 -15.67 14.86 14.15
CA THR A 129 -16.51 15.96 13.70
C THR A 129 -17.76 15.42 13.01
N PHE A 130 -18.92 15.72 13.59
CA PHE A 130 -20.21 15.31 13.06
C PHE A 130 -20.90 16.49 12.39
N TYR A 131 -21.42 16.27 11.18
CA TYR A 131 -22.24 17.23 10.46
C TYR A 131 -23.50 16.52 9.96
N GLY A 132 -24.68 17.00 10.36
CA GLY A 132 -25.94 16.36 9.97
C GLY A 132 -26.15 14.93 10.46
N GLY A 133 -25.48 14.52 11.55
CA GLY A 133 -25.59 13.17 12.12
C GLY A 133 -24.65 12.12 11.53
N GLN A 134 -23.83 12.48 10.54
CA GLN A 134 -22.76 11.64 9.99
C GLN A 134 -21.39 12.21 10.33
N ASN A 135 -20.37 11.36 10.45
CA ASN A 135 -19.00 11.82 10.60
C ASN A 135 -18.48 12.42 9.26
N LEU A 136 -17.49 13.30 9.34
CA LEU A 136 -17.00 14.00 8.15
C LEU A 136 -16.34 13.04 7.13
N ILE A 137 -15.81 11.92 7.61
CA ILE A 137 -15.27 10.86 6.75
C ILE A 137 -16.36 10.28 5.85
N ALA A 138 -17.55 9.97 6.38
CA ALA A 138 -18.68 9.44 5.60
C ALA A 138 -19.16 10.42 4.51
N ILE A 139 -19.19 11.71 4.83
CA ILE A 139 -19.55 12.76 3.86
C ILE A 139 -18.51 12.82 2.75
N LEU A 140 -17.22 12.83 3.10
CA LEU A 140 -16.14 12.87 2.12
C LEU A 140 -16.07 11.59 1.27
N SER A 141 -16.34 10.42 1.86
CA SER A 141 -16.41 9.17 1.11
C SER A 141 -17.54 9.18 0.08
N GLY A 142 -18.69 9.81 0.37
CA GLY A 142 -19.79 9.93 -0.59
C GLY A 142 -19.43 10.70 -1.87
N TYR A 143 -18.51 11.67 -1.79
CA TYR A 143 -18.01 12.38 -2.98
C TYR A 143 -17.05 11.53 -3.83
N ILE A 144 -16.34 10.60 -3.20
CA ILE A 144 -15.32 9.75 -3.84
C ILE A 144 -15.94 8.42 -4.32
N ASP A 145 -17.09 8.04 -3.76
CA ASP A 145 -17.84 6.83 -4.05
C ASP A 145 -18.04 6.51 -5.54
N PRO A 146 -18.44 7.44 -6.44
CA PRO A 146 -18.61 7.12 -7.85
C PRO A 146 -17.29 6.70 -8.52
N ALA A 147 -16.16 7.27 -8.09
CA ALA A 147 -14.85 6.87 -8.59
C ALA A 147 -14.41 5.52 -8.00
N ALA A 148 -14.74 5.26 -6.74
CA ALA A 148 -14.45 3.99 -6.09
C ALA A 148 -15.24 2.82 -6.69
N GLY A 149 -16.54 3.03 -6.98
CA GLY A 149 -17.43 2.03 -7.55
C GLY A 149 -16.97 1.52 -8.92
N LEU A 150 -16.32 2.37 -9.73
CA LEU A 150 -15.71 1.94 -10.99
C LEU A 150 -14.61 0.91 -10.79
N MET A 151 -13.86 1.01 -9.68
CA MET A 151 -12.78 0.09 -9.32
C MET A 151 -13.24 -1.11 -8.50
N GLY A 152 -14.56 -1.30 -8.32
CA GLY A 152 -15.13 -2.38 -7.51
C GLY A 152 -14.98 -2.19 -6.01
N MET A 153 -14.70 -0.97 -5.55
CA MET A 153 -14.57 -0.58 -4.15
C MET A 153 -15.67 0.44 -3.79
N ASP A 154 -15.83 0.74 -2.52
CA ASP A 154 -16.73 1.81 -2.06
C ASP A 154 -15.93 3.09 -1.72
N GLY A 155 -16.65 4.20 -1.56
CA GLY A 155 -16.06 5.48 -1.18
C GLY A 155 -15.29 5.42 0.14
N VAL A 156 -15.70 4.57 1.09
CA VAL A 156 -15.06 4.43 2.40
C VAL A 156 -13.69 3.78 2.28
N ILE A 157 -13.57 2.69 1.52
CA ILE A 157 -12.30 2.02 1.20
C ILE A 157 -11.33 3.01 0.58
N LEU A 158 -11.77 3.75 -0.45
CA LEU A 158 -10.88 4.67 -1.16
C LEU A 158 -10.45 5.84 -0.25
N MET A 159 -11.36 6.37 0.56
CA MET A 159 -11.04 7.38 1.57
C MET A 159 -10.09 6.84 2.64
N ALA A 160 -10.25 5.59 3.06
CA ALA A 160 -9.37 4.94 4.02
C ALA A 160 -7.94 4.77 3.49
N PHE A 161 -7.76 4.47 2.20
CA PHE A 161 -6.43 4.49 1.58
C PHE A 161 -5.82 5.89 1.61
N ILE A 162 -6.58 6.94 1.24
CA ILE A 162 -6.10 8.33 1.25
C ILE A 162 -5.64 8.74 2.65
N LEU A 163 -6.46 8.45 3.68
CA LEU A 163 -6.12 8.72 5.08
C LEU A 163 -4.99 7.82 5.60
N GLY A 164 -4.86 6.61 5.06
CA GLY A 164 -3.81 5.63 5.36
C GLY A 164 -2.44 5.95 4.74
N LEU A 165 -2.26 7.07 4.03
CA LEU A 165 -0.98 7.50 3.47
C LEU A 165 0.22 7.44 4.44
N PRO A 166 0.10 7.78 5.74
CA PRO A 166 1.22 7.69 6.69
C PRO A 166 1.77 6.28 6.86
N ALA A 167 0.86 5.30 6.93
CA ALA A 167 1.14 3.91 7.28
C ALA A 167 0.09 3.02 6.62
N ASN A 168 0.51 2.09 5.77
CA ASN A 168 -0.45 1.28 5.01
C ASN A 168 -1.13 0.21 5.89
N GLU A 169 -0.58 -0.10 7.07
CA GLU A 169 -1.20 -1.00 8.04
C GLU A 169 -2.47 -0.44 8.70
N ILE A 170 -2.68 0.89 8.74
CA ILE A 170 -3.87 1.49 9.38
C ILE A 170 -5.09 1.57 8.46
N VAL A 171 -4.99 1.16 7.20
CA VAL A 171 -6.10 1.22 6.23
C VAL A 171 -7.30 0.39 6.71
N VAL A 172 -7.10 -0.85 7.14
CA VAL A 172 -8.21 -1.71 7.62
C VAL A 172 -8.87 -1.14 8.89
N PRO A 173 -8.12 -0.70 9.92
CA PRO A 173 -8.69 0.03 11.05
C PRO A 173 -9.51 1.27 10.67
N ILE A 174 -9.07 2.05 9.66
CA ILE A 174 -9.83 3.22 9.19
C ILE A 174 -11.13 2.81 8.49
N ILE A 175 -11.10 1.73 7.69
CA ILE A 175 -12.31 1.16 7.06
C ILE A 175 -13.33 0.78 8.13
N ILE A 176 -12.88 0.00 9.13
CA ILE A 176 -13.72 -0.42 10.26
C ILE A 176 -14.32 0.77 10.99
N MET A 177 -13.47 1.73 11.38
CA MET A 177 -13.86 2.93 12.11
C MET A 177 -14.92 3.73 11.34
N SER A 178 -14.77 3.80 10.01
CA SER A 178 -15.69 4.53 9.15
C SER A 178 -17.04 3.82 9.02
N TYR A 179 -17.05 2.50 8.86
CA TYR A 179 -18.30 1.71 8.76
C TYR A 179 -19.13 1.73 10.03
N ILE A 180 -18.50 1.73 11.21
CA ILE A 180 -19.21 1.79 12.50
C ILE A 180 -19.40 3.22 13.01
N SER A 181 -18.93 4.23 12.27
CA SER A 181 -18.94 5.64 12.68
C SER A 181 -18.33 5.88 14.06
N SER A 182 -17.23 5.18 14.40
CA SER A 182 -16.53 5.39 15.67
C SER A 182 -15.53 6.54 15.59
N GLY A 183 -15.30 7.22 16.70
CA GLY A 183 -14.28 8.26 16.83
C GLY A 183 -12.85 7.72 17.02
N ALA A 184 -12.65 6.40 17.02
CA ALA A 184 -11.38 5.74 17.27
C ALA A 184 -11.20 4.50 16.38
N MET A 185 -9.94 4.26 15.96
CA MET A 185 -9.52 3.06 15.23
C MET A 185 -9.67 1.83 16.13
N LEU A 186 -10.46 0.85 15.68
CA LEU A 186 -10.66 -0.41 16.40
C LEU A 186 -9.95 -1.55 15.68
N GLU A 187 -9.39 -2.46 16.47
CA GLU A 187 -8.99 -3.79 16.01
C GLU A 187 -10.02 -4.80 16.51
N PHE A 188 -10.61 -5.58 15.60
CA PHE A 188 -11.51 -6.67 16.00
C PHE A 188 -10.70 -7.87 16.47
N ASN A 189 -11.04 -8.38 17.66
CA ASN A 189 -10.41 -9.56 18.26
C ASN A 189 -10.87 -10.89 17.62
N SER A 190 -11.86 -10.86 16.71
CA SER A 190 -12.36 -12.05 16.03
C SER A 190 -12.52 -11.80 14.52
N ALA A 191 -11.95 -12.68 13.70
CA ALA A 191 -12.05 -12.61 12.24
C ALA A 191 -13.51 -12.70 11.75
N GLN A 192 -14.37 -13.43 12.46
CA GLN A 192 -15.78 -13.60 12.11
C GLN A 192 -16.59 -12.31 12.22
N SER A 193 -16.37 -11.50 13.25
CA SER A 193 -17.08 -10.22 13.42
C SER A 193 -16.67 -9.22 12.34
N LEU A 194 -15.38 -9.19 11.98
CA LEU A 194 -14.88 -8.42 10.86
C LEU A 194 -15.53 -8.86 9.55
N GLY A 195 -15.58 -10.18 9.28
CA GLY A 195 -16.21 -10.72 8.07
C GLY A 195 -17.69 -10.31 7.94
N GLN A 196 -18.46 -10.41 9.02
CA GLN A 196 -19.88 -9.99 9.02
C GLN A 196 -20.03 -8.50 8.73
N LEU A 197 -19.26 -7.65 9.38
CA LEU A 197 -19.30 -6.20 9.15
C LEU A 197 -19.01 -5.84 7.69
N LEU A 198 -18.01 -6.49 7.08
CA LEU A 198 -17.69 -6.25 5.66
C LEU A 198 -18.84 -6.69 4.75
N LEU A 199 -19.44 -7.86 4.99
CA LEU A 199 -20.59 -8.36 4.24
C LEU A 199 -21.81 -7.44 4.39
N ASP A 200 -22.08 -6.94 5.60
CA ASP A 200 -23.20 -6.02 5.89
C ASP A 200 -23.04 -4.67 5.15
N ASN A 201 -21.80 -4.27 4.86
CA ASN A 201 -21.47 -3.09 4.05
C ASN A 201 -21.29 -3.41 2.56
N GLY A 202 -21.79 -4.56 2.10
CA GLY A 202 -21.85 -4.91 0.67
C GLY A 202 -20.55 -5.42 0.07
N TRP A 203 -19.58 -5.86 0.88
CA TRP A 203 -18.35 -6.43 0.35
C TRP A 203 -18.62 -7.77 -0.34
N THR A 204 -18.17 -7.87 -1.58
CA THR A 204 -18.13 -9.14 -2.32
C THR A 204 -16.69 -9.68 -2.33
N TRP A 205 -16.52 -10.93 -2.75
CA TRP A 205 -15.20 -11.49 -3.01
C TRP A 205 -14.44 -10.67 -4.08
N ALA A 206 -15.17 -10.08 -5.05
CA ALA A 206 -14.60 -9.21 -6.08
C ALA A 206 -14.08 -7.90 -5.49
N THR A 207 -14.84 -7.28 -4.57
CA THR A 207 -14.39 -6.10 -3.80
C THR A 207 -13.15 -6.43 -3.00
N ALA A 208 -13.13 -7.54 -2.25
CA ALA A 208 -11.96 -7.96 -1.49
C ALA A 208 -10.72 -8.14 -2.37
N LEU A 209 -10.89 -8.72 -3.56
CA LEU A 209 -9.81 -8.88 -4.53
C LEU A 209 -9.30 -7.53 -5.07
N CYS A 210 -10.20 -6.59 -5.37
CA CYS A 210 -9.83 -5.23 -5.77
C CYS A 210 -9.09 -4.49 -4.65
N VAL A 211 -9.55 -4.60 -3.40
CA VAL A 211 -8.84 -4.02 -2.22
C VAL A 211 -7.45 -4.63 -2.05
N MET A 212 -7.30 -5.94 -2.24
CA MET A 212 -5.99 -6.59 -2.18
C MET A 212 -5.05 -6.10 -3.28
N LEU A 213 -5.51 -6.00 -4.53
CA LEU A 213 -4.73 -5.48 -5.66
C LEU A 213 -4.38 -4.00 -5.47
N PHE A 214 -5.34 -3.19 -5.03
CA PHE A 214 -5.12 -1.77 -4.76
C PHE A 214 -4.12 -1.60 -3.62
N SER A 215 -4.27 -2.34 -2.52
CA SER A 215 -3.32 -2.36 -1.41
C SER A 215 -1.90 -2.72 -1.88
N LEU A 216 -1.76 -3.66 -2.80
CA LEU A 216 -0.47 -4.07 -3.35
C LEU A 216 0.19 -3.01 -4.24
N LEU A 217 -0.59 -2.28 -5.06
CA LEU A 217 -0.03 -1.46 -6.15
C LEU A 217 -0.11 0.06 -5.93
N HIS A 218 -0.91 0.54 -4.97
CA HIS A 218 -1.12 1.98 -4.75
C HIS A 218 0.13 2.71 -4.26
N PHE A 219 -0.01 4.03 -4.13
CA PHE A 219 1.02 4.94 -3.64
C PHE A 219 1.79 4.39 -2.42
N PRO A 220 3.10 4.61 -2.36
CA PRO A 220 3.88 4.17 -1.22
C PRO A 220 3.58 5.03 0.00
N CYS A 221 3.81 4.47 1.19
CA CYS A 221 3.55 5.18 2.44
C CYS A 221 4.42 6.46 2.57
N GLY A 222 3.99 7.40 3.41
CA GLY A 222 4.61 8.71 3.55
C GLY A 222 6.09 8.65 3.93
N THR A 223 6.51 7.66 4.71
CA THR A 223 7.94 7.44 5.04
C THR A 223 8.77 7.04 3.82
N THR A 224 8.17 6.27 2.91
CA THR A 224 8.79 5.89 1.63
C THR A 224 8.83 7.08 0.68
N LEU A 225 7.75 7.86 0.55
CA LEU A 225 7.75 9.11 -0.23
C LEU A 225 8.81 10.10 0.25
N TRP A 226 8.96 10.25 1.57
CA TRP A 226 10.05 11.02 2.15
C TRP A 226 11.41 10.47 1.72
N THR A 227 11.61 9.17 1.85
CA THR A 227 12.88 8.53 1.49
C THR A 227 13.20 8.70 0.00
N ILE A 228 12.20 8.58 -0.89
CA ILE A 228 12.33 8.88 -2.31
C ILE A 228 12.82 10.32 -2.48
N LYS A 229 12.14 11.30 -1.86
CA LYS A 229 12.55 12.72 -1.90
C LYS A 229 13.98 12.92 -1.41
N ALA A 230 14.38 12.25 -0.33
CA ALA A 230 15.71 12.38 0.25
C ALA A 230 16.81 11.79 -0.65
N GLU A 231 16.50 10.71 -1.38
CA GLU A 231 17.45 10.02 -2.27
C GLU A 231 17.52 10.66 -3.67
N THR A 232 16.39 11.13 -4.21
CA THR A 232 16.34 11.79 -5.53
C THR A 232 16.58 13.30 -5.46
N LYS A 233 16.49 13.90 -4.26
CA LYS A 233 16.52 15.36 -4.01
C LYS A 233 15.48 16.15 -4.83
N SER A 234 14.43 15.50 -5.32
CA SER A 234 13.43 16.12 -6.21
C SER A 234 12.02 15.70 -5.84
N LEU A 235 11.15 16.70 -5.66
CA LEU A 235 9.72 16.50 -5.41
C LEU A 235 8.98 15.98 -6.64
N ILE A 236 9.44 16.33 -7.84
CA ILE A 236 8.82 15.89 -9.10
C ILE A 236 8.84 14.38 -9.17
N TRP A 237 9.97 13.74 -8.84
CA TRP A 237 10.08 12.28 -8.84
C TRP A 237 9.26 11.62 -7.73
N THR A 238 9.13 12.27 -6.57
CA THR A 238 8.26 11.77 -5.49
C THR A 238 6.79 11.75 -5.92
N VAL A 239 6.29 12.86 -6.47
CA VAL A 239 4.90 12.97 -6.94
C VAL A 239 4.67 12.06 -8.14
N PHE A 240 5.61 12.02 -9.08
CA PHE A 240 5.56 11.10 -10.22
C PHE A 240 5.44 9.65 -9.77
N THR A 241 6.23 9.24 -8.76
CA THR A 241 6.15 7.87 -8.22
C THR A 241 4.79 7.57 -7.62
N ALA A 242 4.24 8.49 -6.81
CA ALA A 242 2.92 8.34 -6.20
C ALA A 242 1.81 8.26 -7.26
N LEU A 243 1.84 9.11 -8.28
CA LEU A 243 0.86 9.13 -9.35
C LEU A 243 0.98 7.90 -10.26
N LEU A 244 2.20 7.48 -10.60
CA LEU A 244 2.44 6.30 -11.43
C LEU A 244 1.91 5.03 -10.75
N THR A 245 2.27 4.82 -9.48
CA THR A 245 1.83 3.64 -8.71
C THR A 245 0.31 3.63 -8.52
N THR A 246 -0.28 4.76 -8.12
CA THR A 246 -1.74 4.89 -8.00
C THR A 246 -2.45 4.69 -9.33
N GLY A 247 -1.94 5.26 -10.42
CA GLY A 247 -2.49 5.09 -11.76
C GLY A 247 -2.47 3.63 -12.20
N VAL A 248 -1.36 2.92 -11.97
CA VAL A 248 -1.28 1.46 -12.23
C VAL A 248 -2.28 0.69 -11.37
N ALA A 249 -2.40 1.03 -10.08
CA ALA A 249 -3.37 0.39 -9.18
C ALA A 249 -4.82 0.59 -9.66
N CYS A 250 -5.19 1.82 -10.01
CA CYS A 250 -6.51 2.15 -10.55
C CYS A 250 -6.77 1.37 -11.85
N LEU A 251 -5.84 1.38 -12.80
CA LEU A 251 -5.99 0.65 -14.07
C LEU A 251 -6.15 -0.87 -13.85
N VAL A 252 -5.39 -1.45 -12.93
CA VAL A 252 -5.51 -2.87 -12.60
C VAL A 252 -6.87 -3.17 -11.96
N CYS A 253 -7.33 -2.37 -11.00
CA CYS A 253 -8.62 -2.60 -10.35
C CYS A 253 -9.78 -2.40 -11.33
N LEU A 254 -9.72 -1.37 -12.18
CA LEU A 254 -10.73 -1.15 -13.24
C LEU A 254 -10.81 -2.34 -14.19
N THR A 255 -9.68 -2.83 -14.70
CA THR A 255 -9.67 -3.95 -15.65
C THR A 255 -10.16 -5.24 -15.00
N VAL A 256 -9.71 -5.54 -13.79
CA VAL A 256 -10.15 -6.74 -13.06
C VAL A 256 -11.63 -6.68 -12.70
N TYR A 257 -12.12 -5.56 -12.17
CA TYR A 257 -13.53 -5.43 -11.81
C TYR A 257 -14.45 -5.51 -13.03
N GLN A 258 -14.08 -4.86 -14.14
CA GLN A 258 -14.84 -4.96 -15.39
C GLN A 258 -14.86 -6.38 -15.95
N LEU A 259 -13.74 -7.12 -15.90
CA LEU A 259 -13.71 -8.51 -16.32
C LEU A 259 -14.60 -9.41 -15.47
N ILE A 260 -14.63 -9.20 -14.15
CA ILE A 260 -15.49 -9.94 -13.22
C ILE A 260 -16.97 -9.61 -13.47
N SER A 261 -17.28 -8.32 -13.66
CA SER A 261 -18.62 -7.83 -13.96
C SER A 261 -19.15 -8.37 -15.29
N LEU A 262 -18.35 -8.33 -16.35
CA LEU A 262 -18.70 -8.89 -17.67
C LEU A 262 -18.85 -10.41 -17.64
N GLY A 263 -18.12 -11.09 -16.74
CA GLY A 263 -18.21 -12.53 -16.54
C GLY A 263 -19.42 -12.99 -15.72
N ASN A 264 -20.28 -12.08 -15.22
CA ASN A 264 -21.37 -12.39 -14.28
C ASN A 264 -20.91 -13.16 -13.03
N PHE A 265 -19.70 -12.92 -12.55
CA PHE A 265 -19.19 -13.54 -11.32
C PHE A 265 -19.44 -12.69 -10.05
N ILE A 266 -20.29 -11.66 -10.13
CA ILE A 266 -20.64 -10.76 -9.03
C ILE A 266 -21.81 -11.33 -8.23
#